data_AF-A0A0G1SKC5-F1
#
_entry.id   AF-A0A0G1SKC5-F1
#
_cell.length_a   1.000
_cell.length_b   1.000
_cell.length_c   1.000
_cell.angle_alpha   90.00
_cell.angle_beta   90.00
_cell.angle_gamma   90.00
#
_symmetry.space_group_name_H-M   'P 1'
#
loop_
_entity.id
_entity.type
_entity.pdbx_description
1 polymer ?
#
loop_
_entity_poly.entity_id
_entity_poly.type
_entity_poly.pdbx_seq_one_letter_code
_entity_poly.pdbx_strand_id
1 'polypeptide(L)'
;MASLQEKLRNVYGGQENVVAESRSWIPKRMANNPYDQLKRTMGAEGNLSPKRTKDMMEEQELLGSARDGVFEAVAVHLLTTYGSSTLEVSLQNFQKSWDTQFERYGTIMVVALSELTNEMKFVNHDGWIRKVVLRNKVAEIKKREKNQ
;
A
#
# COMPACT_ATOMS: atom_id res chain seq x y z
N MET A 1 -34.19 7.46 8.00
CA MET A 1 -32.77 7.59 7.62
C MET A 1 -32.14 6.21 7.68
N ALA A 2 -31.76 5.62 6.54
CA ALA A 2 -31.22 4.26 6.49
C ALA A 2 -29.76 4.22 6.98
N SER A 3 -29.40 3.16 7.70
CA SER A 3 -28.07 3.00 8.29
C SER A 3 -26.99 2.68 7.24
N LEU A 4 -25.72 2.96 7.55
CA LEU A 4 -24.56 2.69 6.67
C LEU A 4 -24.52 1.22 6.19
N GLN A 5 -25.01 0.28 7.02
CA GLN A 5 -25.09 -1.15 6.70
C GLN A 5 -26.19 -1.47 5.68
N GLU A 6 -27.34 -0.80 5.73
CA GLU A 6 -28.41 -0.94 4.73
C GLU A 6 -27.99 -0.39 3.35
N LYS A 7 -27.23 0.71 3.34
CA LYS A 7 -26.70 1.28 2.09
C LYS A 7 -25.67 0.36 1.42
N LEU A 8 -24.91 -0.40 2.19
CA LEU A 8 -23.95 -1.38 1.67
C LEU A 8 -24.65 -2.67 1.21
N ARG A 9 -25.75 -3.09 1.84
CA ARG A 9 -26.51 -4.28 1.42
C ARG A 9 -27.17 -4.10 0.05
N ASN A 10 -27.57 -2.90 -0.34
CA ASN A 10 -28.10 -2.64 -1.70
C ASN A 10 -27.00 -2.54 -2.78
N VAL A 11 -25.73 -2.32 -2.41
CA VAL A 11 -24.60 -2.28 -3.35
C VAL A 11 -24.02 -3.69 -3.60
N TYR A 12 -24.15 -4.59 -2.62
CA TYR A 12 -23.60 -5.96 -2.69
C TYR A 12 -24.65 -7.08 -2.66
N GLY A 13 -25.92 -6.78 -2.42
CA GLY A 13 -27.03 -7.73 -2.32
C GLY A 13 -27.94 -7.68 -3.53
N GLY A 14 -27.47 -8.26 -4.64
CA GLY A 14 -28.28 -8.55 -5.82
C GLY A 14 -28.19 -10.04 -6.14
N GLN A 15 -29.34 -10.71 -6.16
CA GLN A 15 -29.55 -12.15 -6.26
C GLN A 15 -28.70 -12.86 -7.33
N GLU A 16 -28.20 -14.03 -6.92
CA GLU A 16 -27.63 -15.06 -7.79
C GLU A 16 -28.62 -15.46 -8.88
N ASN A 17 -28.32 -15.10 -10.13
CA ASN A 17 -28.82 -15.86 -11.26
C ASN A 17 -28.04 -17.18 -11.31
N VAL A 18 -28.70 -18.24 -10.88
CA VAL A 18 -28.25 -19.62 -11.03
C VAL A 18 -28.07 -19.92 -12.53
N VAL A 19 -26.82 -19.96 -12.99
CA VAL A 19 -26.47 -20.53 -14.30
C VAL A 19 -25.43 -21.62 -14.09
N ALA A 20 -25.92 -22.84 -14.27
CA ALA A 20 -25.28 -24.13 -14.50
C ALA A 20 -23.77 -24.28 -14.24
N GLU A 21 -23.47 -25.21 -13.32
CA GLU A 21 -22.15 -25.74 -13.01
C GLU A 21 -21.37 -26.19 -14.27
N SER A 22 -20.21 -25.56 -14.51
CA SER A 22 -19.09 -26.22 -15.18
C SER A 22 -17.99 -26.44 -14.14
N ARG A 23 -17.88 -27.69 -13.67
CA ARG A 23 -16.90 -28.12 -12.66
C ARG A 23 -15.51 -28.17 -13.29
N SER A 24 -14.74 -27.10 -13.16
CA SER A 24 -13.30 -27.11 -13.35
C SER A 24 -12.61 -27.44 -12.02
N TRP A 25 -11.79 -28.49 -11.96
CA TRP A 25 -10.97 -28.86 -10.78
C TRP A 25 -9.87 -27.84 -10.44
N ILE A 26 -9.67 -26.82 -11.29
CA ILE A 26 -8.71 -25.75 -11.04
C ILE A 26 -9.32 -24.78 -10.01
N PRO A 27 -8.68 -24.54 -8.85
CA PRO A 27 -9.15 -23.54 -7.90
C PRO A 27 -9.19 -22.17 -8.59
N LYS A 28 -10.39 -21.66 -8.88
CA LYS A 28 -10.57 -20.27 -9.31
C LYS A 28 -10.09 -19.40 -8.17
N ARG A 29 -8.91 -18.79 -8.33
CA ARG A 29 -8.33 -17.87 -7.36
C ARG A 29 -9.33 -16.72 -7.13
N MET A 30 -10.04 -16.74 -6.01
CA MET A 30 -10.87 -15.63 -5.53
C MET A 30 -9.96 -14.57 -4.91
N ALA A 31 -9.12 -13.95 -5.74
CA ALA A 31 -8.48 -12.69 -5.39
C ALA A 31 -8.94 -11.71 -6.46
N ASN A 32 -9.65 -10.65 -6.05
CA ASN A 32 -10.07 -9.58 -6.95
C ASN A 32 -8.82 -9.04 -7.66
N ASN A 33 -8.66 -9.41 -8.93
CA ASN A 33 -7.57 -8.92 -9.74
C ASN A 33 -7.78 -7.41 -9.92
N PRO A 34 -6.82 -6.54 -9.55
CA PRO A 34 -6.95 -5.09 -9.71
C PRO A 34 -7.24 -4.68 -11.16
N TYR A 35 -6.80 -5.49 -12.14
CA TYR A 35 -7.13 -5.31 -13.55
C TYR A 35 -8.62 -5.55 -13.88
N ASP A 36 -9.29 -6.47 -13.17
CA ASP A 36 -10.72 -6.73 -13.38
C ASP A 36 -11.58 -5.59 -12.81
N GLN A 37 -11.12 -4.92 -11.75
CA GLN A 37 -11.77 -3.70 -11.23
C GLN A 37 -11.57 -2.51 -12.17
N LEU A 38 -10.35 -2.33 -12.71
CA LEU A 38 -10.06 -1.31 -13.72
C LEU A 38 -10.97 -1.46 -14.94
N LYS A 39 -11.07 -2.68 -15.49
CA LYS A 39 -11.89 -2.98 -16.67
C LYS A 39 -13.39 -2.71 -16.46
N ARG A 40 -13.90 -2.84 -15.23
CA ARG A 40 -15.29 -2.51 -14.87
C ARG A 40 -15.56 -1.01 -14.75
N THR A 41 -14.52 -0.19 -14.56
CA THR A 41 -14.64 1.27 -14.36
C THR A 41 -14.19 2.10 -15.56
N MET A 42 -13.70 1.47 -16.63
CA MET A 42 -13.42 2.14 -17.90
C MET A 42 -14.74 2.47 -18.61
N GLY A 43 -14.90 3.72 -19.00
CA GLY A 43 -15.94 4.13 -19.95
C GLY A 43 -15.67 3.57 -21.35
N ALA A 44 -16.66 3.69 -22.25
CA ALA A 44 -16.61 3.15 -23.61
C ALA A 44 -15.41 3.67 -24.44
N GLU A 45 -14.81 4.80 -24.06
CA GLU A 45 -13.67 5.42 -24.74
C GLU A 45 -12.31 5.11 -24.08
N GLY A 46 -12.25 4.17 -23.12
CA GLY A 46 -11.00 3.82 -22.42
C GLY A 46 -10.59 4.78 -21.32
N ASN A 47 -11.39 5.79 -21.03
CA ASN A 47 -11.19 6.73 -19.92
C ASN A 47 -11.73 6.16 -18.60
N LEU A 48 -11.02 6.40 -17.49
CA LEU A 48 -11.52 6.09 -16.15
C LEU A 48 -12.73 6.97 -15.82
N SER A 49 -13.69 6.43 -15.06
CA SER A 49 -14.80 7.26 -14.57
C SER A 49 -14.30 8.44 -13.71
N PRO A 50 -14.96 9.62 -13.73
CA PRO A 50 -14.53 10.79 -12.96
C PRO A 50 -14.35 10.51 -11.46
N LYS A 51 -15.21 9.64 -10.89
CA LYS A 51 -15.09 9.20 -9.51
C LYS A 51 -13.82 8.39 -9.27
N ARG A 52 -13.49 7.44 -10.16
CA ARG A 52 -12.29 6.62 -10.03
C ARG A 52 -11.01 7.44 -10.22
N THR A 53 -11.02 8.40 -11.14
CA THR A 53 -9.91 9.35 -11.31
C THR A 53 -9.67 10.14 -10.02
N LYS A 54 -10.75 10.64 -9.39
CA LYS A 54 -10.68 11.33 -8.10
C LYS A 54 -10.12 10.43 -7.00
N ASP A 55 -10.65 9.21 -6.86
CA ASP A 55 -10.17 8.24 -5.86
C ASP A 55 -8.66 7.94 -6.04
N MET A 56 -8.20 7.80 -7.30
CA MET A 56 -6.79 7.57 -7.59
C MET A 56 -5.91 8.78 -7.26
N MET A 57 -6.38 10.01 -7.50
CA MET A 57 -5.66 11.22 -7.13
C MET A 57 -5.51 11.33 -5.61
N GLU A 58 -6.59 11.10 -4.86
CA GLU A 58 -6.57 11.11 -3.40
C GLU A 58 -5.63 10.03 -2.84
N GLU A 59 -5.63 8.83 -3.42
CA GLU A 59 -4.71 7.75 -3.04
C GLU A 59 -3.24 8.14 -3.29
N GLN A 60 -2.93 8.76 -4.42
CA GLN A 60 -1.57 9.23 -4.73
C GLN A 60 -1.12 10.35 -3.80
N GLU A 61 -2.01 11.29 -3.45
CA GLU A 61 -1.71 12.37 -2.52
C GLU A 61 -1.41 11.83 -1.11
N LEU A 62 -2.22 10.88 -0.63
CA LEU A 62 -2.01 10.19 0.64
C LEU A 62 -0.67 9.43 0.66
N LEU A 63 -0.34 8.72 -0.42
CA LEU A 63 0.93 8.00 -0.53
C LEU A 63 2.13 8.95 -0.58
N GLY A 64 2.00 10.09 -1.27
CA GLY A 64 3.00 11.15 -1.29
C GLY A 64 3.25 11.71 0.11
N SER A 65 2.20 12.11 0.81
CA SER A 65 2.29 12.63 2.18
C SER A 65 2.89 11.61 3.15
N ALA A 66 2.49 10.33 3.04
CA ALA A 66 3.04 9.27 3.88
C ALA A 66 4.54 9.02 3.59
N ARG A 67 4.96 9.08 2.32
CA ARG A 67 6.37 9.01 1.95
C ARG A 67 7.14 10.15 2.61
N ASP A 68 6.70 11.38 2.42
CA ASP A 68 7.41 12.56 2.93
C ASP A 68 7.54 12.50 4.45
N GLY A 69 6.47 12.09 5.15
CA GLY A 69 6.50 11.87 6.60
C GLY A 69 7.51 10.81 7.04
N VAL A 70 7.69 9.72 6.28
CA VAL A 70 8.74 8.73 6.59
C VAL A 70 10.13 9.32 6.39
N PHE A 71 10.36 10.06 5.31
CA PHE A 71 11.65 10.68 5.03
C PHE A 71 12.03 11.71 6.10
N GLU A 72 11.09 12.57 6.49
CA GLU A 72 11.30 13.56 7.54
C GLU A 72 11.62 12.89 8.88
N ALA A 73 10.84 11.88 9.27
CA ALA A 73 11.05 11.19 10.53
C ALA A 73 12.43 10.48 10.55
N VAL A 74 12.85 9.88 9.44
CA VAL A 74 14.19 9.27 9.31
C VAL A 74 15.30 10.32 9.36
N ALA A 75 15.13 11.47 8.69
CA ALA A 75 16.09 12.55 8.73
C ALA A 75 16.29 13.08 10.16
N VAL A 76 15.19 13.31 10.89
CA VAL A 76 15.22 13.71 12.29
C VAL A 76 15.91 12.65 13.14
N HIS A 77 15.58 11.37 12.95
CA HIS A 77 16.20 10.28 13.71
C HIS A 77 17.71 10.18 13.47
N LEU A 78 18.16 10.25 12.22
CA LEU A 78 19.57 10.19 11.87
C LEU A 78 20.33 11.40 12.42
N LEU A 79 19.76 12.60 12.27
CA LEU A 79 20.35 13.84 12.79
C LEU A 79 20.49 13.81 14.31
N THR A 80 19.44 13.38 15.02
CA THR A 80 19.42 13.35 16.49
C THR A 80 20.32 12.27 17.08
N THR A 81 20.45 11.12 16.41
CA THR A 81 21.19 9.96 16.93
C THR A 81 22.67 9.98 16.55
N TYR A 82 23.00 10.42 15.33
CA TYR A 82 24.34 10.28 14.74
C TYR A 82 25.00 11.62 14.35
N GLY A 83 24.24 12.71 14.40
CA GLY A 83 24.74 14.05 14.11
C GLY A 83 24.68 14.43 12.63
N SER A 84 25.06 15.67 12.34
CA SER A 84 24.91 16.28 11.00
C SER A 84 26.00 15.86 10.01
N SER A 85 27.16 15.40 10.49
CA SER A 85 28.33 15.11 9.64
C SER A 85 28.12 13.96 8.66
N THR A 86 27.28 12.98 9.03
CA THR A 86 26.96 11.80 8.20
C THR A 86 25.56 11.84 7.60
N LEU A 87 24.76 12.86 7.95
CA LEU A 87 23.33 12.91 7.61
C LEU A 87 23.08 12.84 6.11
N GLU A 88 23.83 13.61 5.30
CA GLU A 88 23.62 13.66 3.85
C GLU A 88 23.89 12.30 3.19
N VAL A 89 24.99 11.64 3.58
CA VAL A 89 25.34 10.30 3.08
C VAL A 89 24.29 9.27 3.51
N SER A 90 23.84 9.32 4.77
CA SER A 90 22.82 8.41 5.27
C SER A 90 21.47 8.63 4.59
N LEU A 91 21.07 9.86 4.29
CA LEU A 91 19.84 10.13 3.54
C LEU A 91 19.92 9.67 2.07
N GLN A 92 21.09 9.82 1.43
CA GLN A 92 21.30 9.26 0.09
C GLN A 92 21.22 7.74 0.09
N ASN A 93 21.79 7.08 1.10
CA ASN A 93 21.68 5.64 1.28
C ASN A 93 20.23 5.21 1.54
N PHE A 94 19.50 5.99 2.34
CA PHE A 94 18.08 5.77 2.59
C PHE A 94 17.28 5.83 1.29
N GLN A 95 17.44 6.88 0.48
CA GLN A 95 16.80 7.03 -0.83
C GLN A 95 17.12 5.85 -1.76
N LYS A 96 18.40 5.47 -1.90
CA LYS A 96 18.79 4.31 -2.73
C LYS A 96 18.12 3.01 -2.25
N SER A 97 18.11 2.80 -0.94
CA SER A 97 17.49 1.63 -0.34
C SER A 97 15.98 1.64 -0.50
N TRP A 98 15.37 2.83 -0.45
CA TRP A 98 13.95 3.05 -0.66
C TRP A 98 13.56 2.62 -2.07
N ASP A 99 14.21 3.15 -3.10
CA ASP A 99 13.90 2.85 -4.50
C ASP A 99 13.98 1.34 -4.77
N THR A 100 15.05 0.70 -4.29
CA THR A 100 15.24 -0.75 -4.43
C THR A 100 14.13 -1.56 -3.74
N GLN A 101 13.68 -1.13 -2.55
CA GLN A 101 12.60 -1.85 -1.85
C GLN A 101 11.22 -1.52 -2.42
N PHE A 102 11.04 -0.32 -2.97
CA PHE A 102 9.78 0.11 -3.57
C PHE A 102 9.49 -0.66 -4.86
N GLU A 103 10.49 -0.92 -5.69
CA GLU A 103 10.36 -1.83 -6.84
C GLU A 103 9.85 -3.22 -6.44
N ARG A 104 10.24 -3.70 -5.26
CA ARG A 104 9.88 -5.04 -4.78
C ARG A 104 8.50 -5.11 -4.13
N TYR A 105 8.16 -4.11 -3.32
CA TYR A 105 6.98 -4.16 -2.44
C TYR A 105 5.89 -3.16 -2.82
N GLY A 106 6.19 -2.18 -3.68
CA GLY A 106 5.28 -1.11 -4.09
C GLY A 106 4.76 -0.30 -2.91
N THR A 107 3.51 0.13 -3.02
CA THR A 107 2.83 0.99 -2.04
C THR A 107 2.70 0.37 -0.65
N ILE A 108 2.66 -0.97 -0.54
CA ILE A 108 2.64 -1.68 0.75
C ILE A 108 3.88 -1.35 1.60
N MET A 109 5.00 -1.03 0.95
CA MET A 109 6.19 -0.57 1.67
C MET A 109 5.95 0.74 2.42
N VAL A 110 5.26 1.69 1.82
CA VAL A 110 5.00 3.01 2.41
C VAL A 110 4.18 2.83 3.70
N VAL A 111 3.14 1.99 3.63
CA VAL A 111 2.32 1.63 4.80
C VAL A 111 3.13 0.89 5.86
N ALA A 112 3.98 -0.05 5.45
CA ALA A 112 4.83 -0.79 6.38
C ALA A 112 5.81 0.13 7.11
N LEU A 113 6.42 1.08 6.40
CA LEU A 113 7.39 2.00 6.97
C LEU A 113 6.72 3.07 7.82
N SER A 114 5.54 3.57 7.44
CA SER A 114 4.78 4.54 8.25
C SER A 114 4.36 3.94 9.60
N GLU A 115 4.06 2.65 9.68
CA GLU A 115 3.82 1.97 10.96
C GLU A 115 5.10 1.73 11.79
N LEU A 116 6.29 1.76 11.16
CA LEU A 116 7.58 1.50 11.81
C LEU A 116 8.33 2.76 12.25
N THR A 117 7.87 3.95 11.85
CA THR A 117 8.52 5.24 12.20
C THR A 117 8.57 5.49 13.71
N ASN A 118 7.68 4.91 14.51
CA ASN A 118 7.69 5.08 15.96
C ASN A 118 8.96 4.52 16.65
N GLU A 119 9.49 3.40 16.16
CA GLU A 119 10.65 2.74 16.80
C GLU A 119 11.96 2.95 16.04
N MET A 120 11.91 3.39 14.77
CA MET A 120 13.05 3.61 13.87
C MET A 120 14.02 2.43 13.68
N LYS A 121 13.74 1.25 14.26
CA LYS A 121 14.56 0.03 14.15
C LYS A 121 14.74 -0.48 12.73
N PHE A 122 13.96 0.02 11.78
CA PHE A 122 14.04 -0.36 10.38
C PHE A 122 15.14 0.37 9.61
N VAL A 123 15.79 1.39 10.19
CA VAL A 123 16.95 2.08 9.60
C VAL A 123 18.21 1.70 10.38
N ASN A 124 19.36 1.65 9.72
CA ASN A 124 20.66 1.49 10.37
C ASN A 124 21.40 2.83 10.46
N HIS A 125 22.53 2.85 11.16
CA HIS A 125 23.38 4.04 11.28
C HIS A 125 23.70 4.69 9.92
N ASP A 126 23.99 3.86 8.93
CA ASP A 126 24.40 4.29 7.59
C ASP A 126 23.21 4.70 6.70
N GLY A 127 22.00 4.77 7.25
CA GLY A 127 20.78 5.18 6.57
C GLY A 127 20.11 4.11 5.69
N TRP A 128 20.58 2.87 5.69
CA TRP A 128 19.96 1.79 4.93
C TRP A 128 18.74 1.20 5.63
N ILE A 129 17.70 0.92 4.84
CA ILE A 129 16.55 0.15 5.30
C ILE A 129 16.96 -1.31 5.57
N ARG A 130 16.70 -1.76 6.81
CA ARG A 130 16.88 -3.14 7.26
C ARG A 130 15.82 -4.04 6.60
N LYS A 131 16.22 -4.69 5.51
CA LYS A 131 15.36 -5.56 4.68
C LYS A 131 14.57 -6.62 5.47
N VAL A 132 15.14 -7.16 6.55
CA VAL A 132 14.48 -8.16 7.41
C VAL A 132 13.30 -7.56 8.16
N VAL A 133 13.48 -6.37 8.76
CA VAL A 133 12.43 -5.66 9.50
C VAL A 133 11.28 -5.31 8.56
N LEU A 134 11.60 -4.72 7.40
CA LEU A 134 10.61 -4.38 6.38
C LEU A 134 9.86 -5.64 5.90
N ARG A 135 10.56 -6.72 5.56
CA ARG A 135 9.93 -7.97 5.08
C ARG A 135 8.95 -8.53 6.11
N ASN A 136 9.35 -8.55 7.38
CA ASN A 136 8.50 -9.06 8.46
C ASN A 136 7.23 -8.21 8.62
N LYS A 137 7.38 -6.88 8.56
CA LYS A 137 6.24 -5.97 8.67
C LYS A 137 5.29 -6.07 7.48
N VAL A 138 5.83 -6.17 6.26
CA VAL A 138 5.03 -6.42 5.05
C VAL A 138 4.26 -7.74 5.15
N ALA A 139 4.89 -8.80 5.67
CA ALA A 139 4.22 -10.09 5.86
C ALA A 139 3.11 -10.02 6.93
N GLU A 140 3.32 -9.25 7.99
CA GLU A 140 2.33 -8.97 9.04
C GLU A 140 1.12 -8.23 8.48
N ILE A 141 1.32 -7.15 7.71
CA ILE A 141 0.24 -6.38 7.07
C ILE A 141 -0.55 -7.27 6.11
N LYS A 142 0.13 -8.02 5.23
CA LYS A 142 -0.53 -8.96 4.31
C LYS A 142 -1.36 -10.03 5.03
N LYS A 143 -0.93 -10.47 6.22
CA LYS A 143 -1.71 -11.39 7.06
C LYS A 143 -2.93 -10.71 7.67
N ARG A 144 -2.80 -9.46 8.13
CA ARG A 144 -3.92 -8.67 8.65
C ARG A 144 -5.00 -8.45 7.59
N GLU A 145 -4.61 -8.04 6.39
CA GLU A 145 -5.54 -7.83 5.27
C GLU A 145 -6.24 -9.12 4.82
N LYS A 146 -5.57 -10.28 4.91
CA LYS A 146 -6.17 -11.57 4.54
C LYS A 146 -7.23 -12.06 5.55
N ASN A 147 -7.18 -11.59 6.79
CA ASN A 147 -8.06 -12.01 7.87
C ASN A 147 -9.23 -11.01 8.10
N GLN A 148 -9.32 -9.96 7.30
CA GLN A 148 -10.42 -8.99 7.25
C GLN A 148 -11.37 -9.33 6.09
#